data_AF-A0A936TWJ5-F1
#
_entry.id   AF-A0A936TWJ5-F1
#
_cell.length_a   1.000
_cell.length_b   1.000
_cell.length_c   1.000
_cell.angle_alpha   90.00
_cell.angle_beta   90.00
_cell.angle_gamma   90.00
#
_symmetry.space_group_name_H-M   'P 1'
#
loop_
_entity.id
_entity.type
_entity.pdbx_description
1 polymer ?
#
loop_
_entity_poly.entity_id
_entity_poly.type
_entity_poly.pdbx_seq_one_letter_code
_entity_poly.pdbx_strand_id
1 'polypeptide(L)'
;MLAKLTSKNQLTLPKSITTAVGATEYFDVETSNGRIVLTPVRIQRGDAVRAKLAELGLQEQDTADAVAWARRASASKPARKK
;
A
#
# COMPACT_ATOMS: atom_id res chain seq x y z
N MET A 1 -18.41 -1.09 5.73
CA MET A 1 -18.42 -0.68 4.31
C MET A 1 -17.19 0.18 4.04
N LEU A 2 -16.31 -0.20 3.11
CA LEU A 2 -15.11 0.59 2.82
C LEU A 2 -15.44 1.83 1.98
N ALA A 3 -15.12 3.02 2.48
CA ALA A 3 -15.34 4.29 1.80
C ALA A 3 -14.02 5.07 1.62
N LYS A 4 -13.89 5.69 0.45
CA LYS A 4 -12.80 6.63 0.14
C LYS A 4 -13.27 8.06 0.40
N LEU A 5 -12.42 8.90 0.96
CA LEU A 5 -12.69 10.33 1.02
C LEU A 5 -12.64 10.94 -0.39
N THR A 6 -13.77 11.40 -0.92
CA THR A 6 -13.88 11.97 -2.29
C THR A 6 -14.73 13.24 -2.32
N SER A 7 -14.63 14.06 -3.38
CA SER A 7 -15.34 15.34 -3.52
C SER A 7 -16.83 15.24 -3.84
N LYS A 8 -17.34 14.06 -4.21
CA LYS A 8 -18.74 13.91 -4.64
C LYS A 8 -19.71 13.56 -3.51
N ASN A 9 -19.27 12.84 -2.47
CA ASN A 9 -20.09 12.42 -1.32
C ASN A 9 -19.34 12.68 0.00
N GLN A 10 -19.13 13.95 0.34
CA GLN A 10 -18.18 14.34 1.38
C GLN A 10 -18.88 14.72 2.70
N LEU A 11 -18.45 14.09 3.81
CA LEU A 11 -18.77 14.52 5.16
C LEU A 11 -17.58 15.34 5.68
N THR A 12 -17.79 16.63 5.93
CA THR A 12 -16.71 17.52 6.41
C THR A 12 -16.46 17.28 7.89
N LEU A 13 -15.21 16.95 8.25
CA LEU A 13 -14.78 16.74 9.63
C LEU A 13 -13.75 17.79 10.06
N PRO A 14 -13.73 18.21 11.34
CA PRO A 14 -12.68 19.11 11.85
C PRO A 14 -11.30 18.48 11.71
N LYS A 15 -10.32 19.31 11.32
CA LYS A 15 -8.93 18.88 11.09
C LYS A 15 -8.28 18.26 12.34
N SER A 16 -8.66 18.74 13.53
CA SER A 16 -8.20 18.18 14.81
C SER A 16 -8.59 16.70 14.96
N ILE A 17 -9.82 16.34 14.56
CA ILE A 17 -10.34 14.98 14.68
C ILE A 17 -9.67 14.05 13.67
N THR A 18 -9.53 14.49 12.41
CA THR A 18 -8.87 13.68 11.37
C THR A 18 -7.39 13.47 11.64
N THR A 19 -6.73 14.44 12.30
CA THR A 19 -5.34 14.30 12.73
C THR A 19 -5.20 13.29 13.87
N ALA A 20 -6.12 13.32 14.85
CA ALA A 20 -6.07 12.43 16.02
C ALA A 20 -6.23 10.94 15.65
N VAL A 21 -7.05 10.64 14.62
CA VAL A 21 -7.25 9.25 14.14
C VAL A 21 -6.18 8.78 13.15
N GLY A 22 -5.26 9.66 12.77
CA GLY A 22 -4.19 9.40 11.80
C GLY A 22 -4.62 9.67 10.35
N ALA A 23 -3.68 10.17 9.54
CA ALA A 23 -3.92 10.45 8.13
C ALA A 23 -4.14 9.12 7.36
N THR A 24 -5.37 8.86 6.95
CA THR A 24 -5.72 7.78 6.02
C THR A 24 -6.67 8.29 4.93
N GLU A 25 -6.56 7.71 3.74
CA GLU A 25 -7.45 8.00 2.61
C GLU A 25 -8.72 7.15 2.63
N TYR A 26 -8.73 6.06 3.41
CA TYR A 26 -9.80 5.07 3.46
C TYR A 26 -10.28 4.81 4.88
N PHE A 27 -11.59 4.74 5.03
CA PHE A 27 -12.26 4.40 6.27
C PHE A 27 -13.20 3.22 6.04
N ASP A 28 -13.24 2.31 7.00
CA ASP A 28 -14.40 1.43 7.12
C ASP A 28 -15.52 2.21 7.83
N VAL A 29 -16.70 2.15 7.24
CA VAL A 29 -17.88 2.90 7.64
C VAL A 29 -18.96 1.92 8.04
N GLU A 30 -19.43 2.06 9.27
CA GLU A 30 -20.54 1.27 9.80
C GLU A 30 -21.51 2.17 10.57
N THR A 31 -22.75 1.70 10.71
CA THR A 31 -23.74 2.33 11.59
C THR A 31 -23.87 1.49 12.84
N SER A 32 -23.65 2.11 14.00
CA SER A 32 -23.78 1.46 15.31
C SER A 32 -24.57 2.35 16.23
N ASN A 33 -25.73 1.87 16.72
CA ASN A 33 -26.58 2.58 17.67
C ASN A 33 -26.93 4.02 17.23
N GLY A 34 -27.28 4.21 15.95
CA GLY A 34 -27.60 5.54 15.39
C GLY A 34 -26.38 6.45 15.18
N ARG A 35 -25.16 5.94 15.35
CA ARG A 35 -23.90 6.66 15.10
C ARG A 35 -23.22 6.12 13.85
N ILE A 36 -22.55 6.99 13.11
CA ILE A 36 -21.62 6.60 12.06
C ILE A 36 -20.25 6.40 12.72
N VAL A 37 -19.70 5.20 12.60
CA VAL A 37 -18.34 4.89 13.05
C VAL A 37 -17.44 4.90 11.82
N LEU A 38 -16.36 5.68 11.91
CA LEU A 38 -15.33 5.81 10.88
C LEU A 38 -14.04 5.22 11.42
N THR A 39 -13.70 4.02 10.97
CA THR A 39 -12.49 3.33 11.39
C THR A 39 -11.41 3.53 10.32
N PRO A 40 -10.28 4.18 10.64
CA PRO A 40 -9.17 4.32 9.70
C PRO A 40 -8.67 2.96 9.22
N VAL A 41 -8.66 2.73 7.90
CA VAL A 41 -8.10 1.50 7.30
C VAL A 41 -6.89 1.84 6.46
N ARG A 42 -5.78 1.14 6.69
CA ARG A 42 -4.64 1.16 5.79
C ARG A 42 -4.88 0.12 4.70
N ILE A 43 -5.11 0.57 3.47
CA ILE A 43 -5.09 -0.35 2.34
C ILE A 43 -3.65 -0.79 2.11
N GLN A 44 -3.32 -1.98 2.59
CA GLN A 44 -2.06 -2.61 2.28
C GLN A 44 -2.11 -3.08 0.82
N ARG A 45 -1.58 -2.27 -0.09
CA ARG A 45 -1.34 -2.70 -1.49
C ARG A 45 -0.37 -3.89 -1.57
N GLY A 46 0.36 -4.21 -0.49
CA GLY A 46 1.28 -5.34 -0.44
C GLY A 46 0.62 -6.68 -0.72
N ASP A 47 -0.62 -6.89 -0.30
CA ASP A 47 -1.34 -8.14 -0.58
C ASP A 47 -1.82 -8.20 -2.03
N ALA A 48 -2.27 -7.08 -2.60
CA ALA A 48 -2.59 -6.98 -4.03
C ALA A 48 -1.33 -7.20 -4.90
N VAL A 49 -0.18 -6.68 -4.46
CA VAL A 49 1.12 -6.91 -5.12
C VAL A 49 1.53 -8.37 -5.01
N ARG A 50 1.44 -8.99 -3.82
CA ARG A 50 1.75 -10.41 -3.62
C ARG A 50 0.83 -11.32 -4.44
N ALA A 51 -0.47 -11.04 -4.47
CA ALA A 51 -1.42 -11.75 -5.33
C ALA A 51 -1.05 -11.60 -6.81
N LYS A 52 -0.67 -10.39 -7.25
CA LYS A 52 -0.27 -10.16 -8.63
C LYS A 52 1.04 -10.86 -9.01
N LEU A 53 2.01 -10.91 -8.11
CA LEU A 53 3.25 -11.66 -8.29
C LEU A 53 2.97 -13.16 -8.41
N ALA A 54 2.08 -13.70 -7.56
CA ALA A 54 1.64 -15.10 -7.63
C ALA A 54 0.91 -15.43 -8.95
N GLU A 55 0.03 -14.56 -9.44
CA GLU A 55 -0.61 -14.71 -10.76
C GLU A 55 0.41 -14.77 -11.91
N LEU A 56 1.50 -14.00 -11.81
CA LEU A 56 2.59 -14.00 -12.79
C LEU A 56 3.54 -15.20 -12.63
N GLY A 57 3.28 -16.09 -11.65
CA GLY A 57 4.11 -17.24 -11.34
C GLY A 57 5.43 -16.87 -10.67
N LEU A 58 5.60 -15.62 -10.22
CA LEU A 58 6.82 -15.13 -9.60
C LEU A 58 6.84 -15.54 -8.12
N GLN A 59 7.81 -16.36 -7.78
CA GLN A 59 8.03 -16.89 -6.44
C GLN A 59 9.24 -16.23 -5.76
N GLU A 60 9.43 -16.56 -4.49
CA GLU A 60 10.55 -16.04 -3.70
C GLU A 60 11.91 -16.41 -4.32
N GLN A 61 11.99 -17.58 -4.96
CA GLN A 61 13.18 -18.01 -5.68
C GLN A 61 13.50 -17.12 -6.89
N ASP A 62 12.50 -16.69 -7.66
CA ASP A 62 12.71 -15.77 -8.79
C ASP A 62 13.30 -14.44 -8.33
N THR A 63 12.91 -14.01 -7.13
CA THR A 63 13.47 -12.79 -6.51
C THR A 63 14.93 -13.01 -6.10
N ALA A 64 15.24 -14.16 -5.50
CA ALA A 64 16.61 -14.52 -5.13
C ALA A 64 17.54 -14.62 -6.35
N ASP A 65 17.06 -15.24 -7.42
CA ASP A 65 17.79 -15.42 -8.68
C ASP A 65 18.01 -14.08 -9.39
N ALA A 66 17.01 -13.20 -9.42
CA ALA A 66 17.14 -11.84 -9.96
C ALA A 66 18.18 -11.01 -9.18
N VAL A 67 18.19 -11.11 -7.85
CA VAL A 67 19.20 -10.43 -7.00
C VAL A 67 20.60 -10.99 -7.24
N ALA A 68 20.74 -12.31 -7.33
CA ALA A 68 22.02 -12.95 -7.63
C ALA A 68 22.54 -12.54 -9.02
N TRP A 69 21.67 -12.52 -10.02
CA TRP A 69 21.97 -12.05 -11.37
C TRP A 69 22.42 -10.59 -11.39
N ALA A 70 21.67 -9.69 -10.75
CA ALA A 70 22.00 -8.26 -10.67
C ALA A 70 23.35 -8.01 -10.00
N ARG A 71 23.65 -8.74 -8.91
CA ARG A 71 24.95 -8.65 -8.21
C ARG A 71 26.10 -9.13 -9.09
N ARG A 72 25.93 -10.22 -9.85
CA ARG A 72 26.95 -10.68 -10.81
C ARG A 72 27.19 -9.66 -11.93
N ALA A 73 26.15 -9.02 -12.45
CA ALA A 73 26.27 -7.98 -13.47
C ALA A 73 26.98 -6.71 -12.96
N SER A 74 26.81 -6.36 -11.67
CA SER A 74 27.56 -5.26 -11.06
C SER A 74 29.05 -5.58 -10.89
N ALA A 75 29.40 -6.85 -10.65
CA ALA A 75 30.79 -7.30 -10.53
C ALA A 75 31.54 -7.34 -11.86
N SER A 76 30.83 -7.42 -13.00
CA SER A 76 31.44 -7.45 -14.34
C SER A 76 31.61 -6.08 -14.99
N LYS A 77 31.30 -4.98 -14.31
CA LYS A 77 31.50 -3.63 -14.85
C LYS A 77 32.96 -3.21 -14.60
N PRO A 78 33.84 -3.10 -15.62
CA PRO A 78 35.22 -2.70 -15.39
C PRO A 78 35.23 -1.25 -14.90
N ALA A 79 36.04 -0.99 -13.86
CA ALA A 79 36.28 0.35 -13.37
C ALA A 79 36.79 1.22 -14.52
N ARG A 80 35.98 2.20 -14.95
CA ARG A 80 36.34 3.18 -15.97
C ARG A 80 37.51 4.00 -15.42
N LYS A 81 38.74 3.66 -15.80
CA LYS A 81 39.94 4.44 -15.45
C LYS A 81 39.81 5.84 -16.07
N LYS A 82 40.07 6.86 -15.24
CA LYS A 82 40.23 8.27 -15.61
C LYS A 82 41.46 8.46 -16.49
#